data_AF-A0A1Y1LVP1-F1
#
_entry.id   AF-A0A1Y1LVP1-F1
#
_cell.length_a   1.000
_cell.length_b   1.000
_cell.length_c   1.000
_cell.angle_alpha   90.00
_cell.angle_beta   90.00
_cell.angle_gamma   90.00
#
_symmetry.space_group_name_H-M   'P 1'
#
loop_
_entity.id
_entity.type
_entity.pdbx_description
1 polymer ?
#
loop_
_entity_poly.entity_id
_entity_poly.type
_entity_poly.pdbx_seq_one_letter_code
_entity_poly.pdbx_strand_id
1 'polypeptide(L)'
;CVPMIASSFLGTIISAVDINLRSSELAFLLKQAPPKVIFVQENVVPKVESALATIGSDAIIVVFGDHSGHVSFAELLKDRSEEKQFKPKEVENLYETVSVCFSSGTSGPPKGVCYNHYTMMYLGSDKAHGSSDSVLSVSFATPYWSVFLLGVH
;
A
#
# COMPACT_ATOMS: atom_id res chain seq x y z
N CYS A 1 0.02 -1.73 8.71
CA CYS A 1 1.35 -2.22 8.27
C CYS A 1 1.30 -3.65 7.74
N VAL A 2 0.57 -4.59 8.37
CA VAL A 2 0.55 -6.02 8.00
C VAL A 2 0.30 -6.30 6.51
N PRO A 3 -0.75 -5.75 5.84
CA PRO A 3 -0.98 -6.08 4.43
C PRO A 3 0.11 -5.60 3.48
N MET A 4 0.78 -4.49 3.79
CA MET A 4 1.89 -4.00 2.97
C MET A 4 3.07 -4.98 3.04
N ILE A 5 3.43 -5.45 4.24
CA ILE A 5 4.52 -6.43 4.41
C ILE A 5 4.17 -7.74 3.70
N ALA A 6 2.94 -8.23 3.88
CA ALA A 6 2.46 -9.43 3.18
C ALA A 6 2.53 -9.25 1.66
N SER A 7 2.11 -8.08 1.16
CA SER A 7 2.18 -7.72 -0.27
C SER A 7 3.62 -7.71 -0.79
N SER A 8 4.58 -7.26 0.02
CA SER A 8 6.02 -7.32 -0.31
C SER A 8 6.51 -8.77 -0.39
N PHE A 9 6.12 -9.63 0.55
CA PHE A 9 6.48 -11.05 0.49
C PHE A 9 5.88 -11.77 -0.72
N LEU A 10 4.72 -11.34 -1.20
CA LEU A 10 4.11 -11.87 -2.42
C LEU A 10 4.69 -11.25 -3.71
N GLY A 11 5.56 -10.23 -3.59
CA GLY A 11 6.12 -9.48 -4.73
C GLY A 11 5.06 -8.72 -5.53
N THR A 12 4.02 -8.24 -4.84
CA THR A 12 2.97 -7.40 -5.43
C THR A 12 3.30 -5.92 -5.31
N ILE A 13 2.76 -5.10 -6.22
CA ILE A 13 2.93 -3.64 -6.18
C ILE A 13 2.01 -3.06 -5.10
N ILE A 14 2.58 -2.26 -4.20
CA ILE A 14 1.85 -1.64 -3.09
C ILE A 14 1.54 -0.19 -3.42
N SER A 15 0.34 0.27 -3.08
CA SER A 15 0.02 1.69 -3.06
C SER A 15 -0.79 2.02 -1.83
N ALA A 16 -0.36 3.05 -1.11
CA ALA A 16 -1.16 3.64 -0.04
C ALA A 16 -1.89 4.86 -0.60
N VAL A 17 -3.09 5.12 -0.08
CA VAL A 17 -3.90 6.28 -0.48
C VAL A 17 -4.39 7.00 0.78
N ASP A 18 -4.49 8.33 0.71
CA ASP A 18 -5.03 9.14 1.80
C ASP A 18 -6.54 8.93 1.92
N ILE A 19 -6.99 8.55 3.12
CA ILE A 19 -8.39 8.31 3.44
C ILE A 19 -9.26 9.57 3.34
N ASN A 20 -8.64 10.76 3.37
CA ASN A 20 -9.35 12.04 3.32
C ASN A 20 -9.73 12.47 1.90
N LEU A 21 -9.22 11.80 0.86
CA LEU A 21 -9.60 12.07 -0.52
C LEU A 21 -11.10 11.88 -0.73
N ARG A 22 -11.67 12.66 -1.64
CA ARG A 22 -13.06 12.47 -2.10
C ARG A 22 -13.13 11.25 -3.01
N SER A 23 -14.32 10.64 -3.15
CA SER A 23 -14.50 9.45 -4.00
C SER A 23 -14.03 9.68 -5.46
N SER A 24 -14.22 10.89 -6.00
CA SER A 24 -13.77 11.25 -7.35
C SER A 24 -12.24 11.34 -7.47
N GLU A 25 -11.57 11.84 -6.44
CA GLU A 25 -10.10 11.90 -6.38
C GLU A 25 -9.54 10.49 -6.22
N LEU A 26 -10.12 9.68 -5.33
CA LEU A 26 -9.78 8.28 -5.18
C LEU A 26 -9.95 7.51 -6.49
N ALA A 27 -11.08 7.65 -7.17
CA ALA A 27 -11.33 7.04 -8.48
C ALA A 27 -10.27 7.45 -9.51
N PHE A 28 -9.86 8.72 -9.51
CA PHE A 28 -8.79 9.19 -10.39
C PHE A 28 -7.44 8.51 -10.11
N LEU A 29 -7.07 8.31 -8.84
CA LEU A 29 -5.85 7.58 -8.48
C LEU A 29 -5.94 6.10 -8.84
N LEU A 30 -7.05 5.44 -8.47
CA LEU A 30 -7.27 4.02 -8.75
C LEU A 30 -7.34 3.72 -10.26
N LYS A 31 -7.76 4.68 -11.09
CA LYS A 31 -7.71 4.53 -12.55
C LYS A 31 -6.28 4.51 -13.10
N GLN A 32 -5.35 5.23 -12.46
CA GLN A 32 -3.93 5.22 -12.84
C GLN A 32 -3.21 3.96 -12.36
N ALA A 33 -3.59 3.43 -11.19
CA ALA A 33 -3.05 2.20 -10.62
C ALA A 33 -4.21 1.27 -10.19
N PRO A 34 -4.82 0.53 -11.14
CA PRO A 34 -5.98 -0.33 -10.85
C PRO A 34 -5.62 -1.44 -9.85
N PRO A 35 -6.24 -1.44 -8.65
CA PRO A 35 -5.95 -2.45 -7.64
C PRO A 35 -6.70 -3.75 -7.95
N LYS A 36 -6.13 -4.88 -7.49
CA LYS A 36 -6.86 -6.15 -7.41
C LYS A 36 -7.47 -6.39 -6.03
N VAL A 37 -6.85 -5.83 -5.00
CA VAL A 37 -7.26 -5.94 -3.59
C VAL A 37 -7.08 -4.58 -2.92
N ILE A 38 -8.04 -4.15 -2.12
CA ILE A 38 -7.99 -2.92 -1.31
C ILE A 38 -8.20 -3.28 0.14
N PHE A 39 -7.28 -2.87 1.01
CA PHE A 39 -7.43 -2.98 2.46
C PHE A 39 -7.92 -1.66 3.03
N VAL A 40 -9.04 -1.68 3.77
CA VAL A 40 -9.72 -0.45 4.20
C VAL A 40 -10.35 -0.58 5.58
N GLN A 41 -10.51 0.54 6.29
CA GLN A 41 -11.34 0.57 7.51
C GLN A 41 -12.82 0.58 7.16
N GLU A 42 -13.65 0.02 8.05
CA GLU A 42 -15.10 -0.13 7.84
C GLU A 42 -15.80 1.19 7.46
N ASN A 43 -15.45 2.29 8.12
CA ASN A 43 -16.03 3.62 7.87
C ASN A 43 -15.66 4.23 6.51
N VAL A 44 -14.68 3.67 5.79
CA VAL A 44 -14.23 4.16 4.48
C VAL A 44 -14.76 3.29 3.33
N VAL A 45 -15.40 2.14 3.61
CA VAL A 45 -15.95 1.23 2.61
C VAL A 45 -16.86 1.92 1.58
N PRO A 46 -17.87 2.73 1.96
CA PRO A 46 -18.77 3.35 0.97
C PRO A 46 -18.04 4.26 -0.03
N LYS A 47 -16.95 4.90 0.42
CA LYS A 47 -16.11 5.75 -0.44
C LYS A 47 -15.35 4.91 -1.46
N VAL A 48 -14.80 3.76 -1.04
CA VAL A 48 -14.08 2.84 -1.93
C VAL A 48 -15.04 2.23 -2.95
N GLU A 49 -16.22 1.77 -2.53
CA GLU A 49 -17.24 1.22 -3.44
C GLU A 49 -17.64 2.22 -4.51
N SER A 50 -17.90 3.47 -4.12
CA SER A 50 -18.22 4.56 -5.05
C SER A 50 -17.10 4.80 -6.06
N ALA A 51 -15.84 4.76 -5.63
CA ALA A 51 -14.69 4.93 -6.50
C ALA A 51 -14.51 3.75 -7.46
N LEU A 52 -14.66 2.51 -6.98
CA LEU A 52 -14.58 1.30 -7.80
C LEU A 52 -15.70 1.23 -8.85
N ALA A 53 -16.93 1.59 -8.47
CA ALA A 53 -18.05 1.69 -9.40
C ALA A 53 -17.78 2.74 -10.50
N THR A 54 -17.18 3.88 -10.14
CA THR A 54 -16.82 4.93 -11.10
C THR A 54 -15.81 4.46 -12.15
N ILE A 55 -14.87 3.60 -11.76
CA ILE A 55 -13.84 3.08 -12.69
C ILE A 55 -14.21 1.72 -13.30
N GLY A 56 -15.36 1.13 -12.92
CA GLY A 56 -15.79 -0.19 -13.38
C GLY A 56 -14.87 -1.33 -12.93
N SER A 57 -14.30 -1.24 -11.72
CA SER A 57 -13.38 -2.25 -11.18
C SER A 57 -14.08 -3.21 -10.22
N ASP A 58 -13.68 -4.47 -10.27
CA ASP A 58 -14.12 -5.59 -9.43
C ASP A 58 -13.11 -5.92 -8.31
N ALA A 59 -12.28 -4.96 -7.92
CA ALA A 59 -11.27 -5.15 -6.88
C ALA A 59 -11.89 -5.68 -5.58
N ILE A 60 -11.23 -6.67 -4.97
CA ILE A 60 -11.67 -7.26 -3.71
C ILE A 60 -11.43 -6.26 -2.58
N ILE A 61 -12.47 -5.93 -1.82
CA ILE A 61 -12.33 -5.12 -0.62
C ILE A 61 -12.13 -6.04 0.58
N VAL A 62 -11.05 -5.80 1.33
CA VAL A 62 -10.74 -6.43 2.61
C VAL A 62 -10.86 -5.39 3.71
N VAL A 63 -11.72 -5.65 4.69
CA VAL A 63 -12.09 -4.68 5.72
C VAL A 63 -11.39 -4.99 7.03
N PHE A 64 -10.77 -3.98 7.65
CA PHE A 64 -10.32 -4.05 9.03
C PHE A 64 -11.53 -3.90 9.97
N GLY A 65 -12.21 -5.01 10.21
CA GLY A 65 -13.51 -5.08 10.87
C GLY A 65 -14.42 -6.02 10.10
N ASP A 66 -15.73 -5.93 10.35
CA ASP A 66 -16.72 -6.72 9.64
C ASP A 66 -17.63 -5.80 8.84
N HIS A 67 -17.83 -6.10 7.56
CA HIS A 67 -18.75 -5.35 6.70
C HIS A 67 -19.43 -6.32 5.74
N SER A 68 -20.77 -6.29 5.70
CA SER A 68 -21.53 -7.18 4.82
C SER A 68 -21.12 -6.99 3.36
N GLY A 69 -20.86 -8.09 2.66
CA GLY A 69 -20.51 -8.09 1.24
C GLY A 69 -19.01 -8.04 0.95
N HIS A 70 -18.14 -7.87 1.96
CA HIS A 70 -16.68 -7.79 1.79
C HIS A 70 -15.95 -8.79 2.70
N VAL A 71 -14.68 -9.04 2.38
CA VAL A 71 -13.85 -9.99 3.14
C VAL A 71 -13.38 -9.33 4.44
N SER A 72 -13.56 -9.99 5.58
CA SER A 72 -13.03 -9.49 6.85
C SER A 72 -11.53 -9.80 6.94
N PHE A 73 -10.71 -8.83 7.33
CA PHE A 73 -9.27 -9.01 7.50
C PHE A 73 -8.96 -10.12 8.51
N ALA A 74 -9.81 -10.30 9.53
CA ALA A 74 -9.68 -11.37 10.51
C ALA A 74 -9.76 -12.77 9.88
N GLU A 75 -10.46 -12.92 8.75
CA GLU A 75 -10.53 -14.21 8.03
C GLU A 75 -9.20 -14.56 7.35
N LEU A 76 -8.43 -13.55 6.95
CA LEU A 76 -7.11 -13.76 6.36
C LEU A 76 -6.06 -14.16 7.41
N LEU A 77 -6.33 -13.90 8.69
CA LEU A 77 -5.44 -14.25 9.81
C LEU A 77 -5.71 -15.64 10.40
N LYS A 78 -6.73 -16.35 9.93
CA LYS A 78 -7.02 -17.71 10.41
C LYS A 78 -5.89 -18.65 9.99
N ASP A 79 -5.43 -19.47 10.93
CA ASP A 79 -4.35 -20.44 10.73
C ASP A 79 -4.54 -21.26 9.45
N ARG A 80 -3.49 -21.32 8.63
CA ARG A 80 -3.41 -22.18 7.45
C ARG A 80 -2.33 -23.23 7.64
N SER A 81 -2.65 -24.48 7.30
CA SER A 81 -1.72 -25.62 7.40
C SER A 81 -0.40 -25.41 6.64
N GLU A 82 -0.42 -24.53 5.64
CA GLU A 82 0.67 -24.25 4.71
C GLU A 82 1.59 -23.11 5.16
N GLU A 83 1.30 -22.40 6.26
CA GLU A 83 2.10 -21.24 6.71
C GLU A 83 3.58 -21.57 6.91
N LYS A 84 3.87 -22.75 7.46
CA LYS A 84 5.25 -23.21 7.69
C LYS A 84 6.05 -23.42 6.40
N GLN A 85 5.37 -23.55 5.27
CA GLN A 85 5.98 -23.77 3.95
C GLN A 85 6.10 -22.46 3.16
N PHE A 86 5.49 -21.38 3.63
CA PHE A 86 5.54 -20.10 2.96
C PHE A 86 6.98 -19.59 2.83
N LYS A 87 7.32 -19.12 1.63
CA LYS A 87 8.54 -18.38 1.35
C LYS A 87 8.18 -17.11 0.59
N PRO A 88 8.80 -15.96 0.91
CA PRO A 88 8.67 -14.77 0.10
C PRO A 88 9.08 -15.06 -1.36
N LYS A 89 8.41 -14.39 -2.31
CA LYS A 89 8.76 -14.43 -3.72
C LYS A 89 10.19 -13.92 -3.90
N GLU A 90 10.99 -14.67 -4.65
CA GLU A 90 12.35 -14.28 -5.01
C GLU A 90 12.31 -13.11 -6.01
N VAL A 91 13.22 -12.15 -5.85
CA VAL A 91 13.31 -10.97 -6.70
C VAL A 91 14.22 -11.28 -7.89
N GLU A 92 13.63 -11.36 -9.08
CA GLU A 92 14.38 -11.64 -10.31
C GLU A 92 15.06 -10.39 -10.88
N ASN A 93 14.49 -9.20 -10.67
CA ASN A 93 14.99 -7.94 -11.19
C ASN A 93 14.76 -6.79 -10.20
N LEU A 94 15.86 -6.16 -9.77
CA LEU A 94 15.83 -5.05 -8.80
C LEU A 94 15.14 -3.78 -9.31
N TYR A 95 14.93 -3.65 -10.62
CA TYR A 95 14.29 -2.50 -11.25
C TYR A 95 12.78 -2.68 -11.47
N GLU A 96 12.21 -3.81 -11.06
CA GLU A 96 10.76 -3.99 -11.03
C GLU A 96 10.10 -3.10 -9.98
N THR A 97 8.96 -2.51 -10.35
CA THR A 97 8.17 -1.66 -9.45
C THR A 97 7.64 -2.47 -8.27
N VAL A 98 7.84 -1.95 -7.06
CA VAL A 98 7.34 -2.51 -5.80
C VAL A 98 6.30 -1.62 -5.13
N SER A 99 6.31 -0.33 -5.45
CA SER A 99 5.42 0.64 -4.83
C SER A 99 5.07 1.77 -5.80
N VAL A 100 3.84 2.26 -5.70
CA VAL A 100 3.36 3.45 -6.40
C VAL A 100 2.83 4.44 -5.39
N CYS A 101 3.37 5.66 -5.39
CA CYS A 101 2.89 6.77 -4.55
C CYS A 101 2.37 7.91 -5.41
N PHE A 102 1.32 8.57 -4.96
CA PHE A 102 0.77 9.70 -5.69
C PHE A 102 1.29 11.02 -5.13
N SER A 103 1.92 11.82 -5.99
CA SER A 103 2.34 13.18 -5.65
C SER A 103 1.38 14.20 -6.24
N SER A 104 1.05 15.25 -5.49
CA SER A 104 0.07 16.26 -5.92
C SER A 104 0.57 17.21 -7.01
N GLY A 105 1.88 17.23 -7.29
CA GLY A 105 2.49 18.14 -8.27
C GLY A 105 2.23 19.63 -8.00
N THR A 106 2.82 20.50 -8.81
CA THR A 106 2.60 21.97 -8.73
C THR A 106 1.65 22.49 -9.81
N SER A 107 1.36 21.72 -10.85
CA SER A 107 0.68 22.23 -12.06
C SER A 107 -0.27 21.23 -12.72
N GLY A 108 -0.73 20.19 -12.00
CA GLY A 108 -1.61 19.19 -12.61
C GLY A 108 -2.16 18.18 -11.61
N PRO A 109 -2.99 17.25 -12.09
CA PRO A 109 -3.57 16.21 -11.26
C PRO A 109 -2.50 15.26 -10.71
N PRO A 110 -2.75 14.54 -9.60
CA PRO A 110 -1.74 13.72 -8.97
C PRO A 110 -1.18 12.64 -9.89
N LYS A 111 0.14 12.42 -9.84
CA LYS A 111 0.84 11.44 -10.67
C LYS A 111 1.37 10.29 -9.84
N GLY A 112 1.23 9.07 -10.34
CA GLY A 112 1.83 7.87 -9.74
C GLY A 112 3.34 7.84 -9.98
N VAL A 113 4.12 7.93 -8.91
CA VAL A 113 5.57 7.75 -8.90
C VAL A 113 5.86 6.30 -8.53
N CYS A 114 6.57 5.60 -9.42
CA CYS A 114 6.94 4.20 -9.23
C CYS A 114 8.29 4.09 -8.54
N TYR A 115 8.37 3.24 -7.51
CA TYR A 115 9.61 2.86 -6.85
C TYR A 115 9.89 1.40 -7.11
N ASN A 116 11.15 1.07 -7.39
CA ASN A 116 11.60 -0.30 -7.56
C ASN A 116 12.35 -0.82 -6.31
N HIS A 117 12.68 -2.11 -6.31
CA HIS A 117 13.40 -2.75 -5.20
C HIS A 117 14.69 -2.01 -4.87
N TYR A 118 15.49 -1.65 -5.88
CA TYR A 118 16.77 -0.97 -5.70
C TYR A 118 16.61 0.37 -4.96
N THR A 119 15.74 1.25 -5.46
CA THR A 119 15.47 2.56 -4.85
C THR A 119 14.96 2.41 -3.43
N MET A 120 14.07 1.45 -3.18
CA MET A 120 13.48 1.28 -1.85
C MET A 120 14.47 0.72 -0.83
N MET A 121 15.36 -0.19 -1.23
CA MET A 121 16.47 -0.65 -0.38
C MET A 121 17.47 0.48 -0.10
N TYR A 122 17.83 1.26 -1.13
CA TYR A 122 18.75 2.38 -0.97
C TYR A 122 18.24 3.41 0.05
N LEU A 123 16.98 3.84 -0.10
CA LEU A 123 16.34 4.81 0.80
C LEU A 123 16.17 4.28 2.23
N GLY A 124 15.91 2.98 2.39
CA GLY A 124 15.91 2.34 3.71
C GLY A 124 17.30 2.28 4.36
N SER A 125 18.35 2.07 3.56
CA SER A 125 19.72 1.92 4.06
C SER A 125 20.36 3.25 4.47
N ASP A 126 20.13 4.35 3.74
CA ASP A 126 20.73 5.66 4.01
C ASP A 126 20.35 6.18 5.41
N LYS A 127 19.11 5.90 5.84
CA LYS A 127 18.63 6.29 7.18
C LYS A 127 19.13 5.41 8.33
N ALA A 128 19.69 4.24 8.02
CA ALA A 128 20.27 3.33 9.00
C ALA A 128 21.76 3.59 9.27
N HIS A 129 22.45 4.38 8.41
CA HIS A 129 23.91 4.59 8.47
C HIS A 129 24.40 5.53 9.59
N GLY A 130 23.58 5.84 10.60
CA GLY A 130 23.95 6.76 11.69
C GLY A 130 23.78 6.23 13.12
N SER A 131 23.16 5.06 13.32
CA SER A 131 22.84 4.57 14.67
C SER A 131 23.33 3.14 14.86
N SER A 132 24.51 2.99 15.46
CA SER A 132 24.98 1.69 15.96
C SER A 132 24.22 1.23 17.22
N ASP A 133 23.31 2.06 17.74
CA ASP A 133 22.48 1.79 18.91
C ASP A 133 21.02 1.56 18.53
N SER A 134 20.31 0.79 19.36
CA SER A 134 18.87 0.51 19.22
C SER A 134 18.05 1.78 19.49
N VAL A 135 17.98 2.71 18.53
CA VAL A 135 17.23 3.96 18.67
C VAL A 135 15.75 3.71 18.39
N LEU A 136 14.89 4.06 19.35
CA LEU A 136 13.44 4.08 19.16
C LEU A 136 13.07 5.21 18.18
N SER A 137 12.51 4.84 17.02
CA SER A 137 11.93 5.78 16.07
C SER A 137 10.40 5.81 16.23
N VAL A 138 9.84 7.01 16.40
CA VAL A 138 8.38 7.22 16.52
C VAL A 138 7.93 8.13 15.38
N SER A 139 6.90 7.69 14.64
CA SER A 139 6.27 8.47 13.59
C SER A 139 4.75 8.47 13.76
N PHE A 140 4.15 9.65 13.71
CA PHE A 140 2.69 9.84 13.74
C PHE A 140 2.08 9.93 12.33
N ALA A 141 2.88 9.73 11.29
CA ALA A 141 2.42 9.81 9.93
C ALA A 141 1.71 8.51 9.50
N THR A 142 0.71 8.65 8.63
CA THR A 142 0.03 7.49 8.06
C THR A 142 0.97 6.72 7.11
N PRO A 143 0.68 5.44 6.82
CA PRO A 143 1.39 4.67 5.77
C PRO A 143 1.54 5.41 4.44
N TYR A 144 0.55 6.23 4.07
CA TYR A 144 0.60 7.09 2.89
C TYR A 144 1.79 8.05 2.89
N TRP A 145 2.01 8.73 4.02
CA TRP A 145 3.09 9.70 4.20
C TRP A 145 4.42 9.04 4.57
N SER A 146 4.40 7.75 4.91
CA SER A 146 5.62 7.01 5.31
C SER A 146 6.65 6.98 4.20
N VAL A 147 6.20 6.98 2.94
CA VAL A 147 7.09 6.98 1.78
C VAL A 147 7.81 8.33 1.66
N PHE A 148 7.12 9.45 1.91
CA PHE A 148 7.77 10.77 2.02
C PHE A 148 8.75 10.84 3.19
N LEU A 149 8.41 10.23 4.34
CA LEU A 149 9.30 10.14 5.49
C LEU A 149 10.56 9.30 5.22
N LEU A 150 10.56 8.43 4.21
CA LEU A 150 11.74 7.69 3.77
C LEU A 150 12.67 8.53 2.86
N GLY A 151 12.41 9.84 2.68
CA GLY A 151 13.26 10.74 1.87
C GLY A 151 13.03 10.56 0.37
N VAL A 152 11.86 10.05 0.01
CA VAL A 152 11.47 9.77 -1.35
C VAL A 152 10.93 11.08 -1.98
N HIS A 153 11.79 11.86 -2.63
CA HIS A 153 11.43 13.09 -3.36
C HIS A 153 11.67 12.93 -4.87
#